data_AF-A0A7S2H425-F1
#
_entry.id   AF-A0A7S2H425-F1
#
_cell.length_a   1.000
_cell.length_b   1.000
_cell.length_c   1.000
_cell.angle_alpha   90.00
_cell.angle_beta   90.00
_cell.angle_gamma   90.00
#
_symmetry.space_group_name_H-M   'P 1'
#
loop_
_entity.id
_entity.type
_entity.pdbx_description
1 polymer ?
#
loop_
_entity_poly.entity_id
_entity_poly.type
_entity_poly.pdbx_seq_one_letter_code
_entity_poly.pdbx_strand_id
1 'polypeptide(L)'
;VELKHGRICQLAFLGQIVTRNGIHLSGPIDKAGDSFDSFPNGIAAVIGPDSIPTAGLLQIIAFVGFLELGVMKDVLGTAEFPGDFRNGFIDFGWDSFDEETKLSKSAIELNNG
;
A
#
# COMPACT_ATOMS: atom_id res chain seq x y z
N VAL A 1 -2.59 -14.11 -6.66
CA VAL A 1 -3.84 -13.56 -6.06
C VAL A 1 -3.68 -13.42 -4.56
N GLU A 2 -3.31 -14.49 -3.84
CA GLU A 2 -3.04 -14.48 -2.40
C GLU A 2 -2.02 -13.43 -1.97
N LEU A 3 -0.81 -13.46 -2.54
CA LEU A 3 0.27 -12.51 -2.22
C LEU A 3 -0.15 -11.03 -2.33
N LYS A 4 -0.99 -10.70 -3.33
CA LYS A 4 -1.51 -9.34 -3.52
C LYS A 4 -2.48 -8.95 -2.39
N HIS A 5 -3.40 -9.82 -2.02
CA HIS A 5 -4.30 -9.57 -0.89
C HIS A 5 -3.51 -9.43 0.41
N GLY A 6 -2.53 -10.31 0.63
CA GLY A 6 -1.67 -10.26 1.81
C GLY A 6 -0.92 -8.93 1.96
N ARG A 7 -0.28 -8.44 0.90
CA ARG A 7 0.40 -7.12 0.89
C ARG A 7 -0.55 -5.97 1.21
N ILE A 8 -1.77 -5.99 0.65
CA ILE A 8 -2.80 -4.98 0.93
C ILE A 8 -3.23 -5.04 2.39
N CYS A 9 -3.45 -6.25 2.94
CA CYS A 9 -3.83 -6.46 4.33
C CYS A 9 -2.74 -6.02 5.32
N GLN A 10 -1.47 -6.31 5.05
CA GLN A 10 -0.33 -5.87 5.87
C GLN A 10 -0.31 -4.34 6.02
N LEU A 11 -0.41 -3.61 4.89
CA LEU A 11 -0.43 -2.16 4.88
C LEU A 11 -1.70 -1.60 5.54
N ALA A 12 -2.86 -2.20 5.28
CA ALA A 12 -4.13 -1.78 5.88
C ALA A 12 -4.12 -1.95 7.41
N PHE A 13 -3.55 -3.06 7.91
CA PHE A 13 -3.45 -3.34 9.33
C PHE A 13 -2.54 -2.33 10.04
N LEU A 14 -1.33 -2.11 9.52
CA LEU A 14 -0.43 -1.10 10.08
C LEU A 14 -1.01 0.31 9.97
N GLY A 15 -1.68 0.62 8.85
CA GLY A 15 -2.39 1.89 8.67
C GLY A 15 -3.45 2.13 9.74
N GLN A 16 -4.26 1.11 10.07
CA GLN A 16 -5.23 1.20 11.18
C GLN A 16 -4.54 1.46 12.53
N ILE A 17 -3.41 0.82 12.81
CA ILE A 17 -2.68 1.02 14.07
C ILE A 17 -2.16 2.46 14.15
N VAL A 18 -1.49 2.94 13.10
CA VAL A 18 -0.84 4.26 13.07
C VAL A 18 -1.86 5.38 13.26
N THR A 19 -2.96 5.39 12.50
CA THR A 19 -3.94 6.48 12.56
C THR A 19 -4.77 6.43 13.85
N ARG A 20 -5.04 5.23 14.39
CA ARG A 20 -5.69 5.08 15.72
C ARG A 20 -4.78 5.49 16.87
N ASN A 21 -3.47 5.40 16.70
CA ASN A 21 -2.50 5.94 17.65
C ASN A 21 -2.36 7.48 17.57
N GLY A 22 -3.21 8.15 16.78
CA GLY A 22 -3.25 9.61 16.69
C GLY A 22 -2.17 10.20 15.78
N ILE A 23 -1.41 9.37 15.05
CA ILE A 23 -0.35 9.85 14.16
C ILE A 23 -0.98 10.23 12.81
N HIS A 24 -0.96 11.53 12.51
CA HIS A 24 -1.49 12.10 11.28
C HIS A 24 -0.45 12.99 10.61
N LEU A 25 -0.60 13.22 9.31
CA LEU A 25 0.21 14.19 8.59
C LEU A 25 -0.15 15.61 9.07
N SER A 26 0.86 16.48 9.13
CA SER A 26 0.64 17.89 9.45
C SER A 26 0.20 18.68 8.22
N GLY A 27 -0.49 19.80 8.45
CA GLY A 27 -0.96 20.71 7.41
C GLY A 27 -2.36 20.34 6.89
N PRO A 28 -2.89 21.15 5.96
CA PRO A 28 -4.22 20.94 5.42
C PRO A 28 -4.21 19.85 4.34
N ILE A 29 -5.20 18.96 4.37
CA ILE A 29 -5.41 17.94 3.32
C ILE A 29 -6.04 18.56 2.06
N ASP A 30 -6.73 19.69 2.23
CA ASP A 30 -7.48 20.34 1.17
C ASP A 30 -7.27 21.87 1.14
N LYS A 31 -8.01 22.55 0.25
CA LYS A 31 -7.95 24.01 0.13
C LYS A 31 -8.91 24.74 1.08
N ALA A 32 -9.81 24.02 1.75
CA ALA A 32 -10.71 24.60 2.75
C ALA A 32 -9.98 24.79 4.10
N GLY A 33 -8.87 24.07 4.30
CA GLY A 33 -8.04 24.16 5.50
C GLY A 33 -8.29 23.02 6.48
N ASP A 34 -9.01 21.97 6.07
CA ASP A 34 -9.25 20.80 6.89
C ASP A 34 -7.94 20.06 7.16
N SER A 35 -7.68 19.66 8.41
CA SER A 35 -6.48 18.93 8.80
C SER A 35 -6.66 17.42 8.63
N PHE A 36 -5.58 16.65 8.54
CA PHE A 36 -5.69 15.19 8.38
C PHE A 36 -6.35 14.48 9.58
N ASP A 37 -6.25 15.06 10.78
CA ASP A 37 -6.84 14.54 12.01
C ASP A 37 -8.30 14.99 12.22
N SER A 38 -8.85 15.86 11.37
CA SER A 38 -10.27 16.23 11.43
C SER A 38 -11.19 15.16 10.82
N PHE A 39 -10.64 14.21 10.07
CA PHE A 39 -11.38 13.08 9.49
C PHE A 39 -11.36 11.87 10.43
N PRO A 40 -12.46 11.08 10.49
CA PRO A 40 -12.55 9.95 11.40
C PRO A 40 -11.67 8.78 10.94
N ASN A 41 -11.36 7.88 11.88
CA ASN A 41 -10.59 6.67 11.61
C ASN A 41 -11.41 5.53 11.00
N GLY A 42 -10.73 4.61 10.31
CA GLY A 42 -11.34 3.37 9.82
C GLY A 42 -12.36 3.59 8.70
N ILE A 43 -13.40 2.77 8.69
CA ILE A 43 -14.43 2.81 7.62
C ILE A 43 -15.20 4.15 7.58
N ALA A 44 -15.30 4.84 8.72
CA ALA A 44 -15.93 6.15 8.80
C ALA A 44 -15.21 7.21 7.96
N ALA A 45 -13.89 7.06 7.73
CA ALA A 45 -13.12 7.95 6.85
C ALA A 45 -13.63 7.91 5.40
N VAL A 46 -14.27 6.80 4.99
CA VAL A 46 -14.64 6.52 3.61
C VAL A 46 -16.14 6.70 3.38
N ILE A 47 -16.99 6.26 4.32
CA ILE A 47 -18.46 6.27 4.17
C ILE A 47 -19.20 6.94 5.35
N GLY A 48 -18.48 7.54 6.29
CA GLY A 48 -19.05 8.22 7.45
C GLY A 48 -19.64 9.60 7.12
N PRO A 49 -20.36 10.21 8.09
CA PRO A 49 -20.93 11.55 7.93
C PRO A 49 -19.87 12.62 7.69
N ASP A 50 -18.70 12.49 8.34
CA ASP A 50 -17.55 13.39 8.21
C ASP A 50 -16.42 12.73 7.38
N SER A 51 -16.79 12.00 6.33
CA SER A 51 -15.83 11.27 5.48
C SER A 51 -15.02 12.20 4.57
N ILE A 52 -13.91 11.67 4.05
CA ILE A 52 -13.10 12.34 3.03
C ILE A 52 -13.99 12.70 1.83
N PRO A 53 -13.91 13.93 1.28
CA PRO A 53 -14.69 14.32 0.12
C PRO A 53 -14.58 13.34 -1.04
N THR A 54 -15.71 13.06 -1.71
CA THR A 54 -15.78 12.04 -2.78
C THR A 54 -14.75 12.27 -3.89
N ALA A 55 -14.47 13.52 -4.25
CA ALA A 55 -13.46 13.86 -5.24
C ALA A 55 -12.04 13.42 -4.82
N GLY A 56 -11.71 13.51 -3.53
CA GLY A 56 -10.44 13.02 -2.99
C GLY A 56 -10.36 11.49 -3.03
N LEU A 57 -11.44 10.80 -2.64
CA LEU A 57 -11.52 9.34 -2.74
C LEU A 57 -11.37 8.84 -4.18
N LEU A 58 -12.01 9.53 -5.14
CA LEU A 58 -11.87 9.20 -6.57
C LEU A 58 -10.44 9.39 -7.07
N GLN A 59 -9.71 10.41 -6.62
CA GLN A 59 -8.30 10.58 -6.96
C GLN A 59 -7.45 9.42 -6.43
N ILE A 60 -7.69 8.98 -5.19
CA ILE A 60 -6.99 7.82 -4.60
C ILE A 60 -7.26 6.56 -5.42
N ILE A 61 -8.53 6.28 -5.74
CA ILE A 61 -8.92 5.10 -6.53
C ILE A 61 -8.31 5.16 -7.94
N ALA A 62 -8.36 6.32 -8.61
CA ALA A 62 -7.77 6.50 -9.93
C ALA A 62 -6.25 6.29 -9.91
N PHE A 63 -5.57 6.80 -8.89
CA PHE A 63 -4.13 6.64 -8.73
C PHE A 63 -3.75 5.18 -8.46
N VAL A 64 -4.45 4.49 -7.55
CA VAL A 64 -4.25 3.05 -7.29
C VAL A 64 -4.54 2.23 -8.55
N GLY A 65 -5.59 2.55 -9.30
CA GLY A 65 -5.89 1.90 -10.57
C GLY A 65 -4.80 2.09 -11.62
N PHE A 66 -4.22 3.28 -11.73
CA PHE A 66 -3.06 3.54 -12.57
C PHE A 66 -1.85 2.70 -12.15
N LEU A 67 -1.54 2.64 -10.84
CA LEU A 67 -0.45 1.83 -10.32
C LEU A 67 -0.63 0.34 -10.64
N GLU A 68 -1.84 -0.19 -10.48
CA GLU A 68 -2.14 -1.59 -10.75
C GLU A 68 -2.00 -1.97 -12.23
N LEU A 69 -2.34 -1.06 -13.15
CA LEU A 69 -2.28 -1.34 -14.57
C LEU A 69 -0.90 -1.09 -15.19
N GLY A 70 -0.16 -0.12 -14.64
CA GLY A 70 1.08 0.39 -15.25
C GLY A 70 2.37 0.11 -14.48
N VAL A 71 2.33 -0.10 -13.16
CA VAL A 71 3.52 -0.11 -12.30
C VAL A 71 3.66 -1.41 -11.51
N MET A 72 2.60 -1.84 -10.81
CA MET A 72 2.59 -2.99 -9.91
C MET A 72 2.39 -4.31 -10.65
N LYS A 73 3.23 -4.53 -11.67
CA LYS A 73 3.26 -5.74 -12.49
C LYS A 73 4.68 -5.98 -13.01
N ASP A 74 4.91 -7.17 -13.53
CA ASP A 74 6.08 -7.41 -14.36
C ASP A 74 5.88 -6.69 -15.71
N VAL A 75 6.58 -5.57 -15.88
CA VAL A 75 6.54 -4.72 -17.06
C VAL A 75 7.61 -5.17 -18.07
N LEU A 76 8.77 -5.62 -17.59
CA LEU A 76 9.91 -5.99 -18.44
C LEU A 76 10.00 -7.48 -18.76
N GLY A 77 9.19 -8.33 -18.13
CA GLY A 77 9.26 -9.79 -18.30
C GLY A 77 10.43 -10.42 -17.53
N THR A 78 10.94 -9.75 -16.50
CA THR A 78 12.16 -10.16 -15.77
C THR A 78 11.85 -10.71 -14.38
N ALA A 79 10.58 -10.93 -14.03
CA ALA A 79 10.20 -11.42 -12.71
C ALA A 79 10.71 -12.85 -12.48
N GLU A 80 11.38 -13.09 -11.34
CA GLU A 80 11.80 -14.43 -10.93
C GLU A 80 10.62 -15.28 -10.42
N PHE A 81 9.60 -14.63 -9.86
CA PHE A 81 8.42 -15.28 -9.27
C PHE A 81 7.19 -14.36 -9.30
N PRO A 82 5.96 -14.92 -9.17
CA PRO A 82 4.74 -14.11 -9.13
C PRO A 82 4.77 -13.07 -8.00
N GLY A 83 4.65 -11.79 -8.34
CA GLY A 83 4.71 -10.68 -7.39
C GLY A 83 6.09 -10.02 -7.26
N ASP A 84 7.08 -10.48 -8.02
CA ASP A 84 8.33 -9.76 -8.21
C ASP A 84 8.12 -8.58 -9.17
N PHE A 85 8.07 -7.37 -8.61
CA PHE A 85 7.89 -6.12 -9.35
C PHE A 85 9.16 -5.27 -9.34
N ARG A 86 10.32 -5.86 -9.04
CA ARG A 86 11.62 -5.15 -9.06
C ARG A 86 11.93 -4.59 -10.45
N ASN A 87 11.49 -5.28 -11.49
CA ASN A 87 11.61 -4.86 -12.90
C ASN A 87 13.04 -4.42 -13.28
N GLY A 88 14.08 -4.96 -12.62
CA GLY A 88 15.47 -4.53 -12.81
C GLY A 88 15.79 -3.08 -12.44
N PHE A 89 14.85 -2.33 -11.84
CA PHE A 89 15.03 -0.92 -11.47
C PHE A 89 15.34 -0.72 -9.99
N ILE A 90 14.72 -1.53 -9.13
CA ILE A 90 14.85 -1.41 -7.68
C ILE A 90 15.18 -2.78 -7.12
N ASP A 91 16.40 -2.91 -6.60
CA ASP A 91 16.82 -4.08 -5.82
C ASP A 91 17.41 -3.62 -4.48
N PHE A 92 16.94 -4.23 -3.40
CA PHE A 92 17.45 -4.02 -2.05
C PHE A 92 18.39 -5.15 -1.61
N GLY A 93 19.13 -5.72 -2.57
CA GLY A 93 20.11 -6.78 -2.34
C GLY A 93 19.55 -8.19 -2.45
N TRP A 94 18.39 -8.38 -3.10
CA TRP A 94 17.83 -9.70 -3.37
C TRP A 94 18.80 -10.60 -4.12
N ASP A 95 19.53 -10.03 -5.08
CA ASP A 95 20.49 -10.77 -5.90
C ASP A 95 21.72 -11.24 -5.10
N SER A 96 21.93 -10.68 -3.90
CA SER A 96 23.02 -11.07 -2.99
C SER A 96 22.65 -12.19 -2.01
N PHE A 97 21.36 -12.56 -1.91
CA PHE A 97 20.91 -13.62 -1.00
C PHE A 97 21.12 -15.01 -1.58
N ASP A 98 21.42 -15.97 -0.71
CA ASP A 98 21.35 -17.38 -1.02
C ASP A 98 19.88 -17.84 -1.17
N GLU A 99 19.68 -18.99 -1.82
CA GLU A 99 18.35 -19.53 -2.12
C GLU A 99 17.53 -19.88 -0.86
N GLU A 100 18.17 -20.31 0.22
CA GLU A 100 17.48 -20.60 1.49
C GLU A 100 16.91 -19.31 2.10
N THR A 101 17.71 -18.24 2.09
CA THR A 101 17.29 -16.92 2.54
C THR A 101 16.15 -16.38 1.68
N LYS A 102 16.22 -16.48 0.35
CA LYS A 102 15.14 -16.06 -0.56
C LYS A 102 13.83 -16.80 -0.29
N LEU A 103 13.91 -18.12 -0.10
CA LEU A 103 12.74 -18.94 0.25
C LEU A 103 12.17 -18.54 1.61
N SER A 104 13.03 -18.34 2.61
CA SER A 104 12.62 -17.90 3.95
C SER A 104 11.89 -16.55 3.91
N LYS A 105 12.45 -15.55 3.20
CA LYS A 105 11.84 -14.21 3.08
C LYS A 105 10.51 -14.24 2.34
N SER A 106 10.42 -15.00 1.26
CA SER A 106 9.17 -15.19 0.51
C SER A 106 8.10 -15.85 1.39
N ALA A 107 8.48 -16.87 2.16
CA ALA A 107 7.57 -17.53 3.09
C ALA A 107 7.10 -16.59 4.21
N ILE A 108 7.98 -15.73 4.74
CA ILE A 108 7.61 -14.72 5.75
C ILE A 108 6.62 -13.72 5.16
N GLU A 109 6.87 -13.21 3.95
CA GLU A 109 5.96 -12.29 3.29
C GLU A 109 4.56 -12.90 3.12
N LEU A 110 4.50 -14.15 2.65
CA LEU A 110 3.24 -14.85 2.42
C LEU A 110 2.48 -15.10 3.73
N ASN A 111 3.16 -15.52 4.80
CA ASN A 111 2.52 -15.82 6.08
C ASN A 111 2.13 -14.59 6.91
N ASN A 112 2.77 -13.43 6.67
CA ASN A 112 2.37 -12.17 7.30
C ASN A 112 1.13 -11.54 6.64
N GLY A 113 0.84 -11.93 5.39
CA GLY A 113 -0.23 -11.39 4.57
C GLY A 113 -1.59 -11.97 4.92
#